data_AF-A0A1G9Q085-F1
#
_entry.id   AF-A0A1G9Q085-F1
#
_cell.length_a   1.000
_cell.length_b   1.000
_cell.length_c   1.000
_cell.angle_alpha   90.00
_cell.angle_beta   90.00
_cell.angle_gamma   90.00
#
_symmetry.space_group_name_H-M   'P 1'
#
loop_
_entity.id
_entity.type
_entity.pdbx_description
1 polymer ?
#
loop_
_entity_poly.entity_id
_entity_poly.type
_entity_poly.pdbx_seq_one_letter_code
_entity_poly.pdbx_strand_id
1 'polypeptide(L)'
;MRITARGVPASDDQVHSEVAQLLDRRAAMKHPPFSLTVSDSVALGIARMFRSTSLSGEVLDRFAAGVSVDSDELVEAARFEQGYASPEGYAALRCLVLWVHHQEHRRDQRRAHAG
;
A
#
# COMPACT_ATOMS: atom_id res chain seq x y z
N MET A 1 -5.67 12.88 1.69
CA MET A 1 -5.38 12.97 3.16
C MET A 1 -3.94 12.58 3.46
N ARG A 2 -3.19 13.26 4.35
CA ARG A 2 -1.77 12.93 4.59
C ARG A 2 -1.49 11.65 5.39
N ILE A 3 -0.99 10.58 4.78
CA ILE A 3 -0.64 9.28 5.40
C ILE A 3 0.87 9.07 5.52
N THR A 4 1.29 8.15 6.39
CA THR A 4 2.66 7.63 6.52
C THR A 4 2.59 6.22 7.12
N ALA A 5 3.59 5.39 6.87
CA ALA A 5 3.73 4.05 7.42
C ALA A 5 4.92 3.99 8.40
N ARG A 6 4.87 3.10 9.39
CA ARG A 6 5.96 2.95 10.37
C ARG A 6 6.86 1.77 10.03
N GLY A 7 8.15 1.91 10.34
CA GLY A 7 9.12 0.81 10.28
C GLY A 7 10.08 0.91 9.11
N VAL A 8 10.80 -0.19 8.87
CA VAL A 8 11.75 -0.33 7.76
C VAL A 8 11.02 -0.99 6.58
N PRO A 9 11.24 -0.54 5.33
CA PRO A 9 10.67 -1.20 4.16
C PRO A 9 11.13 -2.66 4.08
N ALA A 10 10.16 -3.57 3.97
CA ALA A 10 10.38 -5.01 3.86
C ALA A 10 11.28 -5.34 2.65
N SER A 11 12.04 -6.45 2.71
CA SER A 11 12.75 -6.97 1.54
C SER A 11 11.78 -7.45 0.46
N ASP A 12 12.26 -7.59 -0.77
CA ASP A 12 11.43 -8.01 -1.90
C ASP A 12 10.82 -9.41 -1.65
N ASP A 13 11.60 -10.33 -1.07
CA ASP A 13 11.11 -11.66 -0.65
C ASP A 13 9.98 -11.58 0.39
N GLN A 14 10.11 -10.67 1.37
CA GLN A 14 9.08 -10.44 2.38
C GLN A 14 7.81 -9.84 1.76
N VAL A 15 7.95 -8.92 0.80
CA VAL A 15 6.84 -8.36 0.05
C VAL A 15 6.11 -9.46 -0.71
N HIS A 16 6.83 -10.26 -1.50
CA HIS A 16 6.23 -11.34 -2.28
C HIS A 16 5.51 -12.36 -1.40
N SER A 17 6.14 -12.75 -0.28
CA SER A 17 5.54 -13.70 0.66
C SER A 17 4.25 -13.18 1.29
N GLU A 18 4.25 -11.95 1.80
CA GLU A 18 3.07 -11.39 2.47
C GLU A 18 1.95 -11.06 1.49
N VAL A 19 2.28 -10.58 0.28
CA VAL A 19 1.30 -10.34 -0.79
C VAL A 19 0.61 -11.63 -1.19
N ALA A 20 1.36 -12.72 -1.42
CA ALA A 20 0.77 -14.02 -1.73
C ALA A 20 -0.16 -14.51 -0.62
N GLN A 21 0.32 -14.50 0.64
CA GLN A 21 -0.48 -14.91 1.80
C GLN A 21 -1.73 -14.05 2.01
N LEU A 22 -1.66 -12.75 1.72
CA LEU A 22 -2.81 -11.87 1.80
C LEU A 22 -3.85 -12.23 0.74
N LEU A 23 -3.41 -12.42 -0.51
CA LEU A 23 -4.31 -12.74 -1.62
C LEU A 23 -4.98 -14.10 -1.43
N ASP A 24 -4.24 -15.12 -0.97
CA ASP A 24 -4.79 -16.43 -0.64
C ASP A 24 -5.88 -16.33 0.44
N ARG A 25 -5.59 -15.60 1.53
CA ARG A 25 -6.58 -15.37 2.59
C ARG A 25 -7.82 -14.67 2.05
N ARG A 26 -7.65 -13.62 1.24
CA ARG A 26 -8.78 -12.88 0.64
C ARG A 26 -9.59 -13.77 -0.30
N ALA A 27 -8.96 -14.62 -1.10
CA ALA A 27 -9.63 -15.53 -2.02
C ALA A 27 -10.45 -16.60 -1.30
N ALA A 28 -10.03 -17.02 -0.11
CA ALA A 28 -10.75 -17.98 0.74
C ALA A 28 -12.02 -17.38 1.40
N MET A 29 -12.28 -16.08 1.27
CA MET A 29 -13.41 -15.39 1.93
C MET A 29 -14.40 -14.83 0.91
N LYS A 30 -15.70 -15.04 1.16
CA LYS A 30 -16.78 -14.44 0.35
C LYS A 30 -16.82 -12.91 0.46
N HIS A 31 -16.53 -12.38 1.66
CA HIS A 31 -16.51 -10.95 1.95
C HIS A 31 -15.29 -10.60 2.83
N PRO A 32 -14.10 -10.44 2.25
CA PRO A 32 -12.90 -10.11 3.02
C PRO A 32 -13.06 -8.76 3.73
N PRO A 33 -12.74 -8.64 5.02
CA PRO A 33 -12.90 -7.39 5.74
C PRO A 33 -11.94 -6.33 5.18
N PHE A 34 -12.34 -5.06 5.27
CA PHE A 34 -11.53 -3.93 4.80
C PHE A 34 -10.20 -3.82 5.56
N SER A 35 -10.15 -4.28 6.82
CA SER A 35 -8.97 -4.28 7.67
C SER A 35 -7.94 -5.35 7.33
N LEU A 36 -8.28 -6.29 6.43
CA LEU A 36 -7.34 -7.30 5.97
C LEU A 36 -6.50 -6.75 4.81
N THR A 37 -5.35 -6.19 5.18
CA THR A 37 -4.35 -5.60 4.29
C THR A 37 -2.95 -6.10 4.64
N VAL A 38 -1.96 -5.67 3.86
CA VAL A 38 -0.54 -5.88 4.20
C VAL A 38 -0.13 -5.05 5.43
N SER A 39 1.04 -5.36 5.99
CA SER A 39 1.72 -4.63 7.05
C SER A 39 2.31 -3.30 6.55
N ASP A 40 2.60 -2.38 7.48
CA ASP A 40 3.24 -1.10 7.17
C ASP A 40 4.62 -1.29 6.50
N SER A 41 5.42 -2.24 6.98
CA SER A 41 6.72 -2.58 6.38
C SER A 41 6.59 -3.09 4.95
N VAL A 42 5.57 -3.91 4.65
CA VAL A 42 5.32 -4.38 3.28
C VAL A 42 4.74 -3.28 2.40
N ALA A 43 3.88 -2.40 2.91
CA ALA A 43 3.42 -1.22 2.17
C ALA A 43 4.61 -0.34 1.74
N LEU A 44 5.56 -0.10 2.65
CA LEU A 44 6.81 0.61 2.35
C LEU A 44 7.69 -0.16 1.35
N GLY A 45 7.80 -1.48 1.51
CA GLY A 45 8.56 -2.36 0.61
C GLY A 45 8.03 -2.34 -0.82
N ILE A 46 6.70 -2.43 -0.99
CA ILE A 46 6.03 -2.32 -2.29
C ILE A 46 6.39 -0.96 -2.93
N ALA A 47 6.24 0.14 -2.21
CA ALA A 47 6.57 1.45 -2.76
C ALA A 47 8.06 1.57 -3.15
N ARG A 48 8.97 0.98 -2.36
CA ARG A 48 10.40 0.95 -2.70
C ARG A 48 10.68 0.18 -3.99
N MET A 49 9.97 -0.92 -4.25
CA MET A 49 10.15 -1.72 -5.48
C MET A 49 9.74 -0.95 -6.74
N PHE A 50 8.76 -0.04 -6.63
CA PHE A 50 8.21 0.72 -7.75
C PHE A 50 8.70 2.17 -7.84
N ARG A 51 9.71 2.55 -7.04
CA ARG A 51 10.33 3.87 -7.16
C ARG A 51 11.01 4.02 -8.51
N SER A 52 10.95 5.23 -9.06
CA SER A 52 11.66 5.59 -10.29
C SER A 52 11.75 7.11 -10.40
N THR A 53 12.34 7.61 -11.50
CA THR A 53 12.38 9.05 -11.82
C THR A 53 11.11 9.55 -12.54
N SER A 54 10.05 8.73 -12.64
CA SER A 54 8.73 9.20 -13.08
C SER A 54 8.02 9.95 -11.95
N LEU A 55 7.00 10.76 -12.29
CA LEU A 55 6.22 11.48 -11.27
C LEU A 55 5.58 10.51 -10.25
N SER A 56 5.00 9.41 -10.71
CA SER A 56 4.45 8.35 -9.85
C SER A 56 5.53 7.64 -9.04
N GLY A 57 6.69 7.39 -9.65
CA GLY A 57 7.86 6.81 -8.99
C GLY A 57 8.40 7.67 -7.85
N GLU A 58 8.41 9.00 -8.00
CA GLU A 58 8.84 9.95 -6.97
C GLU A 58 7.86 10.00 -5.78
N VAL A 59 6.56 9.86 -6.01
CA VAL A 59 5.56 9.72 -4.93
C VAL A 59 5.85 8.46 -4.12
N LEU A 60 6.10 7.34 -4.79
CA LEU A 60 6.39 6.05 -4.16
C LEU A 60 7.73 6.08 -3.41
N ASP A 61 8.76 6.75 -3.95
CA ASP A 61 10.06 6.91 -3.29
C ASP A 61 9.93 7.72 -1.99
N ARG A 62 9.23 8.86 -2.02
CA ARG A 62 8.97 9.66 -0.81
C ARG A 62 8.24 8.85 0.26
N PHE A 63 7.19 8.12 -0.13
CA PHE A 63 6.47 7.28 0.81
C PHE A 63 7.35 6.16 1.38
N ALA A 64 8.15 5.48 0.54
CA ALA A 64 9.10 4.45 0.96
C ALA A 64 10.19 4.97 1.90
N ALA A 65 10.56 6.24 1.78
CA ALA A 65 11.47 6.95 2.69
C ALA A 65 10.81 7.36 4.03
N GLY A 66 9.55 6.98 4.26
CA GLY A 66 8.79 7.31 5.48
C GLY A 66 8.22 8.73 5.48
N VAL A 67 8.36 9.48 4.39
CA VAL A 67 7.79 10.82 4.27
C VAL A 67 6.27 10.70 4.24
N SER A 68 5.59 11.60 4.95
CA SER A 68 4.14 11.67 4.83
C SER A 68 3.76 12.12 3.42
N VAL A 69 2.82 11.44 2.78
CA VAL A 69 2.33 11.76 1.42
C VAL A 69 0.81 11.91 1.43
N ASP A 70 0.23 12.55 0.42
CA ASP A 70 -1.22 12.53 0.29
C ASP A 70 -1.71 11.13 -0.14
N SER A 71 -2.80 10.67 0.46
CA SER A 71 -3.37 9.34 0.20
C SER A 71 -3.92 9.20 -1.21
N ASP A 72 -4.52 10.26 -1.76
CA ASP A 72 -5.06 10.26 -3.11
C ASP A 72 -3.91 10.21 -4.12
N GLU A 73 -2.89 11.03 -3.90
CA GLU A 73 -1.64 11.04 -4.69
C GLU A 73 -0.95 9.66 -4.68
N LEU A 74 -0.89 8.99 -3.52
CA LEU A 74 -0.29 7.66 -3.42
C LEU A 74 -1.12 6.58 -4.14
N VAL A 75 -2.45 6.66 -4.08
CA VAL A 75 -3.36 5.74 -4.79
C VAL A 75 -3.27 5.96 -6.30
N GLU A 76 -3.23 7.22 -6.76
CA GLU A 76 -3.07 7.55 -8.17
C GLU A 76 -1.72 7.05 -8.71
N ALA A 77 -0.62 7.30 -7.98
CA ALA A 77 0.69 6.77 -8.35
C ALA A 77 0.69 5.25 -8.44
N ALA A 78 0.14 4.54 -7.44
CA ALA A 78 0.07 3.09 -7.45
C ALA A 78 -0.77 2.56 -8.62
N ARG A 79 -1.91 3.19 -8.93
CA ARG A 79 -2.77 2.80 -10.07
C ARG A 79 -2.15 3.10 -11.42
N PHE A 80 -1.38 4.18 -11.53
CA PHE A 80 -0.63 4.49 -12.74
C PHE A 80 0.40 3.39 -13.01
N GLU A 81 1.22 3.04 -12.02
CA GLU A 81 2.23 1.98 -12.14
C GLU A 81 1.59 0.61 -12.42
N GLN A 82 0.37 0.34 -11.92
CA GLN A 82 -0.38 -0.87 -12.26
C GLN A 82 -0.63 -1.03 -13.76
N GLY A 83 -0.72 0.07 -14.52
CA GLY A 83 -0.93 0.03 -15.97
C GLY A 83 0.25 -0.57 -16.75
N TYR A 84 1.43 -0.65 -16.13
CA TYR A 84 2.68 -1.08 -16.77
C TYR A 84 3.33 -2.28 -16.06
N ALA A 85 2.81 -2.68 -14.90
CA ALA A 85 3.39 -3.74 -14.08
C ALA A 85 3.11 -5.15 -14.62
N SER A 86 3.95 -6.12 -14.24
CA SER A 86 3.64 -7.55 -14.39
C SER A 86 2.41 -7.94 -13.55
N PRO A 87 1.81 -9.13 -13.72
CA PRO A 87 0.72 -9.60 -12.86
C PRO A 87 1.05 -9.57 -11.36
N GLU A 88 2.26 -9.99 -10.99
CA GLU A 88 2.75 -9.97 -9.60
C GLU A 88 2.91 -8.53 -9.11
N GLY A 89 3.45 -7.66 -9.96
CA GLY A 89 3.60 -6.24 -9.66
C GLY A 89 2.26 -5.52 -9.49
N TYR A 90 1.29 -5.83 -10.36
CA TYR A 90 -0.08 -5.35 -10.27
C TYR A 90 -0.70 -5.75 -8.94
N ALA A 91 -0.51 -7.01 -8.52
CA ALA A 91 -1.03 -7.54 -7.27
C ALA A 91 -0.39 -6.87 -6.04
N ALA A 92 0.92 -6.63 -6.07
CA ALA A 92 1.63 -5.88 -5.03
C ALA A 92 1.09 -4.45 -4.90
N LEU A 93 0.99 -3.71 -6.01
CA LEU A 93 0.43 -2.34 -6.02
C LEU A 93 -1.05 -2.32 -5.59
N ARG A 94 -1.83 -3.36 -5.92
CA ARG A 94 -3.21 -3.50 -5.45
C ARG A 94 -3.27 -3.62 -3.92
N CYS A 95 -2.32 -4.35 -3.33
CA CYS A 95 -2.20 -4.48 -1.88
C CYS A 95 -1.82 -3.16 -1.22
N LEU A 96 -0.96 -2.34 -1.84
CA LEU A 96 -0.66 -0.98 -1.38
C LEU A 96 -1.93 -0.11 -1.37
N VAL A 97 -2.72 -0.12 -2.44
CA VAL A 97 -4.00 0.63 -2.51
C VAL A 97 -4.98 0.17 -1.42
N LEU A 98 -5.09 -1.14 -1.17
CA LEU A 98 -5.92 -1.66 -0.07
C LEU A 98 -5.44 -1.15 1.29
N TRP A 99 -4.12 -1.16 1.53
CA TRP A 99 -3.53 -0.62 2.75
C TRP A 99 -3.84 0.86 2.92
N VAL A 100 -3.74 1.67 1.87
CA VAL A 100 -4.07 3.11 1.92
C VAL A 100 -5.51 3.29 2.42
N HIS A 101 -6.49 2.69 1.74
CA HIS A 101 -7.91 2.82 2.12
C HIS A 101 -8.19 2.37 3.56
N HIS A 102 -7.49 1.33 4.03
CA HIS A 102 -7.58 0.90 5.42
C HIS A 102 -7.07 1.98 6.40
N GLN A 103 -5.98 2.67 6.08
CA GLN A 103 -5.49 3.79 6.90
C GLN A 103 -6.45 4.98 6.92
N GLU A 104 -7.11 5.27 5.79
CA GLU A 104 -8.14 6.31 5.70
C GLU A 104 -9.32 6.00 6.63
N HIS A 105 -9.89 4.81 6.48
CA HIS A 105 -11.01 4.39 7.31
C HIS A 105 -10.67 4.35 8.81
N ARG A 106 -9.48 3.87 9.17
CA ARG A 106 -9.03 3.88 10.58
C ARG A 106 -8.94 5.28 11.17
N ARG A 107 -8.55 6.27 10.37
CA ARG A 107 -8.42 7.66 10.82
C ARG A 107 -9.78 8.35 10.94
N ASP A 108 -10.68 8.10 10.01
CA ASP A 108 -12.04 8.62 10.09
C ASP A 108 -12.77 8.08 11.31
N GLN A 109 -12.61 6.78 11.60
CA GLN A 109 -13.12 6.19 12.84
C GLN A 109 -12.56 6.90 14.08
N ARG A 110 -11.24 7.15 14.14
CA ARG A 110 -10.65 7.86 15.29
C ARG A 110 -11.17 9.28 15.45
N ARG A 111 -11.41 10.00 14.35
CA ARG A 111 -11.98 11.35 14.37
C ARG A 111 -13.42 11.32 14.89
N ALA A 112 -14.22 10.37 14.43
CA ALA A 112 -15.61 10.21 14.87
C ALA A 112 -15.76 9.83 16.35
N HIS A 113 -14.78 9.14 16.95
CA HIS A 113 -14.77 8.78 18.37
C HIS A 113 -14.15 9.86 19.28
N ALA A 114 -13.54 10.91 18.71
CA ALA A 114 -12.87 11.97 19.44
C ALA A 114 -13.64 13.30 19.46
N GLY A 115 -14.78 13.37 18.76
CA GLY A 115 -15.73 14.49 18.78
C GLY A 115 -17.01 14.09 19.49
#